data_AF-A0A2X3KKE1-F1
#
_entry.id   AF-A0A2X3KKE1-F1
#
_cell.length_a   1.000
_cell.length_b   1.000
_cell.length_c   1.000
_cell.angle_alpha   90.00
_cell.angle_beta   90.00
_cell.angle_gamma   90.00
#
_symmetry.space_group_name_H-M   'P 1'
#
loop_
_entity.id
_entity.type
_entity.pdbx_description
1 polymer ?
#
loop_
_entity_poly.entity_id
_entity_poly.type
_entity_poly.pdbx_seq_one_letter_code
_entity_poly.pdbx_strand_id
1 'polypeptide(L)'
;MNYIDELSHARLKEVIKYDPETGVFTWLKRKQRKDLIGCHAGSVSGTGYRTIRVDGVLYQAHRIAFLYMTGQFPPHDIDHINRERSDNRWENLRSATRSQNCFNKGLINTNTSGVKGVYWHKKNKKWTVYVQINQKSTYLGIYEDLELAELISCEARAKHYGDFI
;
A
#
# COMPACT_ATOMS: atom_id res chain seq x y z
N MET A 1 -14.71 11.97 26.89
CA MET A 1 -14.24 11.60 25.54
C MET A 1 -12.84 12.17 25.41
N ASN A 2 -11.80 11.37 25.67
CA ASN A 2 -10.43 11.86 25.56
C ASN A 2 -10.12 11.99 24.07
N TYR A 3 -10.10 13.24 23.58
CA TYR A 3 -9.46 13.55 22.31
C TYR A 3 -7.99 13.16 22.46
N ILE A 4 -7.63 12.03 21.87
CA ILE A 4 -6.23 11.71 21.64
C ILE A 4 -5.81 12.69 20.54
N ASP A 5 -5.07 13.74 20.92
CA ASP A 5 -4.51 14.67 19.94
C ASP A 5 -3.73 13.87 18.90
N GLU A 6 -4.08 14.08 17.64
CA GLU A 6 -3.40 13.46 16.52
C GLU A 6 -1.92 13.90 16.50
N LEU A 7 -1.01 12.97 16.20
CA LEU A 7 0.43 13.24 16.27
C LEU A 7 0.82 14.41 15.36
N SER A 8 1.31 15.50 15.92
CA SER A 8 1.75 16.65 15.15
C SER A 8 3.10 16.40 14.46
N HIS A 9 3.33 17.07 13.33
CA HIS A 9 4.60 17.00 12.60
C HIS A 9 5.80 17.44 13.45
N ALA A 10 5.63 18.52 14.23
CA ALA A 10 6.67 19.01 15.14
C ALA A 10 7.00 17.97 16.22
N ARG A 11 5.98 17.36 16.81
CA ARG A 11 6.17 16.32 17.82
C ARG A 11 6.86 15.09 17.22
N LEU A 12 6.45 14.66 16.03
CA LEU A 12 7.08 13.55 15.33
C LEU A 12 8.59 13.76 15.12
N LYS A 13 8.99 14.92 14.59
CA LYS A 13 10.40 15.27 14.35
C LYS A 13 11.22 15.37 15.64
N GLU A 14 10.58 15.66 16.75
CA GLU A 14 11.23 15.69 18.06
C GLU A 14 11.60 14.29 18.57
N VAL A 15 10.77 13.27 18.28
CA VAL A 15 10.91 11.93 18.85
C VAL A 15 11.50 10.90 17.89
N ILE A 16 11.38 11.12 16.58
CA ILE A 16 11.81 10.17 15.54
C ILE A 16 12.59 10.91 14.45
N LYS A 17 13.68 10.29 14.01
CA LYS A 17 14.36 10.60 12.76
C LYS A 17 13.90 9.61 11.70
N TYR A 18 13.50 10.10 10.53
CA TYR A 18 13.20 9.28 9.36
C TYR A 18 14.23 9.57 8.28
N ASP A 19 14.75 8.52 7.66
CA ASP A 19 15.64 8.61 6.50
C ASP A 19 14.86 8.23 5.23
N PRO A 20 14.60 9.19 4.32
CA PRO A 20 13.84 8.96 3.08
C PRO A 20 14.46 7.92 2.14
N GLU A 21 15.80 7.81 2.13
CA GLU A 21 16.53 6.95 1.18
C GLU A 21 16.54 5.49 1.64
N THR A 22 16.52 5.26 2.95
CA THR A 22 16.55 3.90 3.53
C THR A 22 15.19 3.45 4.06
N GLY A 23 14.25 4.38 4.27
CA GLY A 23 12.95 4.09 4.87
C GLY A 23 13.01 3.78 6.37
N VAL A 24 14.18 3.99 7.00
CA VAL A 24 14.44 3.63 8.40
C VAL A 24 13.99 4.75 9.33
N PHE A 25 13.29 4.36 10.40
CA PHE A 25 12.91 5.24 11.48
C PHE A 25 13.81 5.00 12.69
N THR A 26 14.33 6.04 13.32
CA THR A 26 15.21 5.91 14.49
C THR A 26 14.66 6.75 15.64
N TRP A 27 14.62 6.20 16.85
CA TRP A 27 14.19 6.94 18.03
C TRP A 27 15.22 8.02 18.42
N LEU A 28 14.79 9.28 18.51
CA LEU A 28 15.59 10.39 19.05
C LEU A 28 15.28 10.64 20.53
N LYS A 29 14.00 10.56 20.90
CA LYS A 29 13.53 10.78 22.27
C LYS A 29 12.39 9.84 22.59
N ARG A 30 12.40 9.26 23.79
CA ARG A 30 11.27 8.51 24.34
C ARG A 30 11.06 8.83 25.81
N LYS A 31 9.80 8.97 26.22
CA LYS A 31 9.42 9.10 27.64
C LYS A 31 9.69 7.80 28.40
N GLN A 32 9.36 6.67 27.78
CA GLN A 32 9.54 5.32 28.30
C GLN A 32 10.53 4.56 27.43
N ARG A 33 11.27 3.61 28.01
CA ARG A 33 12.29 2.81 27.30
C ARG A 33 13.36 3.68 26.65
N LYS A 34 14.10 4.43 27.49
CA LYS A 34 15.21 5.29 27.06
C LYS A 34 16.37 4.49 26.44
N ASP A 35 16.47 3.21 26.76
CA ASP A 35 17.39 2.23 26.16
C ASP A 35 17.22 2.07 24.65
N LEU A 36 16.05 2.41 24.10
CA LEU A 36 15.76 2.28 22.67
C LEU A 36 16.09 3.53 21.86
N ILE A 37 16.60 4.59 22.48
CA ILE A 37 17.07 5.80 21.77
C ILE A 37 18.26 5.40 20.87
N GLY A 38 18.22 5.80 19.60
CA GLY A 38 19.17 5.39 18.57
C GLY A 38 18.83 4.07 17.86
N CYS A 39 17.85 3.29 18.35
CA CYS A 39 17.44 2.05 17.69
C CYS A 39 16.38 2.28 16.61
N HIS A 40 16.27 1.31 15.70
CA HIS A 40 15.21 1.27 14.68
C HIS A 40 13.83 1.23 15.36
N ALA A 41 12.99 2.20 15.02
CA ALA A 41 11.66 2.36 15.60
C ALA A 41 10.65 1.36 15.03
N GLY A 42 9.74 0.95 15.92
CA GLY A 42 8.61 0.09 15.60
C GLY A 42 8.94 -1.39 15.43
N SER A 43 7.92 -2.14 15.05
CA SER A 43 8.00 -3.57 14.77
C SER A 43 7.11 -3.92 13.58
N VAL A 44 7.40 -5.05 12.93
CA VAL A 44 6.58 -5.59 11.83
C VAL A 44 5.37 -6.31 12.44
N SER A 45 4.17 -5.96 11.97
CA SER A 45 2.92 -6.61 12.36
C SER A 45 2.78 -7.98 11.69
N GLY A 46 1.84 -8.81 12.14
CA GLY A 46 1.49 -10.06 11.45
C GLY A 46 0.95 -9.85 10.02
N THR A 47 0.60 -8.62 9.65
CA THR A 47 0.22 -8.24 8.28
C THR A 47 1.40 -7.72 7.45
N GLY A 48 2.64 -7.76 7.97
CA GLY A 48 3.85 -7.33 7.25
C GLY A 48 4.11 -5.83 7.26
N TYR A 49 3.21 -5.02 7.83
CA TYR A 49 3.44 -3.58 7.95
C TYR A 49 4.31 -3.26 9.16
N ARG A 50 5.30 -2.38 8.99
CA ARG A 50 5.97 -1.76 10.14
C ARG A 50 5.02 -0.79 10.83
N THR A 51 4.92 -0.90 12.15
CA THR A 51 4.09 -0.04 13.00
C THR A 51 4.92 0.57 14.12
N ILE A 52 4.65 1.83 14.44
CA ILE A 52 5.42 2.60 15.42
C ILE A 52 4.43 3.20 16.44
N ARG A 53 4.69 2.99 17.73
CA ARG A 53 3.88 3.56 18.81
C ARG A 53 4.49 4.85 19.33
N VAL A 54 3.82 5.98 19.13
CA VAL A 54 4.24 7.31 19.58
C VAL A 54 3.20 7.85 20.56
N ASP A 55 3.64 8.31 21.73
CA ASP A 55 2.78 8.87 22.78
C ASP A 55 1.52 8.02 23.12
N GLY A 56 1.65 6.69 23.04
CA GLY A 56 0.59 5.74 23.36
C GLY A 56 -0.26 5.28 22.17
N VAL A 57 -0.14 5.95 21.02
CA VAL A 57 -0.92 5.66 19.80
C VAL A 57 -0.09 4.88 18.80
N LEU A 58 -0.68 3.84 18.19
CA LEU A 58 -0.02 3.02 17.18
C LEU A 58 -0.30 3.55 15.77
N TYR A 59 0.76 3.81 15.01
CA TYR A 59 0.68 4.30 13.63
C TYR A 59 1.39 3.35 12.68
N GLN A 60 0.97 3.33 11.41
CA GLN A 60 1.69 2.65 10.34
C GLN A 60 2.89 3.50 9.88
N ALA A 61 4.04 2.86 9.66
CA ALA A 61 5.29 3.52 9.32
C ALA A 61 5.17 4.37 8.05
N HIS A 62 4.55 3.86 6.99
CA HIS A 62 4.35 4.61 5.75
C HIS A 62 3.49 5.89 5.94
N ARG A 63 2.52 5.89 6.86
CA ARG A 63 1.73 7.09 7.18
C ARG A 63 2.57 8.11 7.95
N ILE A 64 3.43 7.64 8.85
CA ILE A 64 4.39 8.50 9.56
C ILE A 64 5.43 9.07 8.58
N ALA A 65 5.94 8.31 7.62
CA ALA A 65 6.84 8.83 6.56
C ALA A 65 6.18 10.02 5.85
N PHE A 66 4.92 9.88 5.47
CA PHE A 66 4.17 10.94 4.80
C PHE A 66 4.00 12.18 5.69
N LEU A 67 3.65 12.01 6.97
CA LEU A 67 3.60 13.10 7.94
C LEU A 67 4.96 13.79 8.11
N TYR A 68 6.05 13.02 8.12
CA TYR A 68 7.40 13.55 8.28
C TYR A 68 7.84 14.42 7.09
N MET A 69 7.49 14.00 5.88
CA MET A 69 7.90 14.64 4.64
C MET A 69 7.00 15.81 4.26
N THR A 70 5.69 15.67 4.42
CA THR A 70 4.70 16.66 3.96
C THR A 70 4.15 17.55 5.08
N GLY A 71 4.33 17.15 6.35
CA GLY A 71 3.82 17.85 7.51
C GLY A 71 2.34 17.62 7.81
N GLN A 72 1.64 16.82 7.02
CA GLN A 72 0.25 16.45 7.23
C GLN A 72 0.07 14.93 7.07
N PHE A 73 -0.92 14.37 7.75
CA PHE A 73 -1.29 12.98 7.48
C PHE A 73 -1.90 12.86 6.08
N PRO A 74 -1.69 11.73 5.38
CA PRO A 74 -2.26 11.56 4.06
C PRO A 74 -3.80 11.49 4.15
N PRO A 75 -4.52 12.19 3.25
CA PRO A 75 -5.99 12.21 3.25
C PRO A 75 -6.58 10.86 2.83
N HIS A 76 -5.77 10.03 2.16
CA HIS A 76 -6.15 8.70 1.66
C HIS A 76 -5.12 7.64 2.10
N ASP A 77 -5.10 6.51 1.41
CA ASP A 77 -4.14 5.44 1.65
C ASP A 77 -2.78 5.81 1.03
N ILE A 78 -1.72 5.21 1.57
CA ILE A 78 -0.40 5.21 0.94
C ILE A 78 -0.16 3.82 0.38
N ASP A 79 0.21 3.77 -0.89
CA ASP A 79 0.54 2.56 -1.63
C ASP A 79 2.06 2.40 -1.72
N HIS A 80 2.50 1.14 -1.63
CA HIS A 80 3.90 0.74 -1.84
C HIS A 80 4.07 0.34 -3.29
N ILE A 81 4.88 1.09 -4.05
CA ILE A 81 5.06 0.89 -5.49
C ILE A 81 5.55 -0.54 -5.78
N ASN A 82 6.55 -1.01 -5.03
CA ASN A 82 7.09 -2.36 -5.15
C ASN A 82 6.28 -3.46 -4.45
N ARG A 83 5.14 -3.12 -3.81
CA ARG A 83 4.27 -4.02 -3.04
C ARG A 83 4.91 -4.65 -1.79
N GLU A 84 6.11 -4.22 -1.41
CA GLU A 84 6.82 -4.66 -0.21
C GLU A 84 6.45 -3.75 0.98
N ARG A 85 5.63 -4.27 1.91
CA ARG A 85 5.04 -3.49 3.01
C ARG A 85 6.07 -3.00 4.04
N SER A 86 7.24 -3.65 4.07
CA SER A 86 8.33 -3.31 4.97
C SER A 86 9.25 -2.22 4.40
N ASP A 87 9.23 -2.00 3.09
CA ASP A 87 10.05 -0.99 2.39
C ASP A 87 9.37 0.38 2.46
N ASN A 88 9.75 1.17 3.46
CA ASN A 88 9.16 2.49 3.70
C ASN A 88 10.01 3.63 3.12
N ARG A 89 10.88 3.38 2.12
CA ARG A 89 11.61 4.45 1.43
C ARG A 89 10.65 5.44 0.77
N TRP A 90 10.99 6.72 0.78
CA TRP A 90 10.10 7.76 0.26
C TRP A 90 9.80 7.58 -1.23
N GLU A 91 10.81 7.20 -2.01
CA GLU A 91 10.65 6.88 -3.45
C GLU A 91 9.68 5.71 -3.71
N ASN A 92 9.46 4.84 -2.73
CA ASN A 92 8.59 3.67 -2.85
C ASN A 92 7.15 3.94 -2.36
N LEU A 93 6.88 5.12 -1.79
CA LEU A 93 5.58 5.47 -1.24
C LEU A 93 4.87 6.48 -2.15
N ARG A 94 3.58 6.25 -2.39
CA ARG A 94 2.74 7.21 -3.13
C ARG A 94 1.34 7.32 -2.53
N SER A 95 0.73 8.50 -2.68
CA SER A 95 -0.68 8.68 -2.35
C SER A 95 -1.55 7.88 -3.31
N ALA A 96 -2.48 7.10 -2.78
CA ALA A 96 -3.39 6.27 -3.55
C ALA A 96 -4.80 6.33 -2.97
N THR A 97 -5.79 6.38 -3.86
CA THR A 97 -7.17 6.06 -3.47
C THR A 97 -7.26 4.60 -3.05
N ARG A 98 -8.27 4.23 -2.24
CA ARG A 98 -8.51 2.82 -1.89
C ARG A 98 -8.64 1.92 -3.13
N SER A 99 -9.24 2.44 -4.21
CA SER A 99 -9.39 1.72 -5.48
C SER A 99 -8.03 1.42 -6.11
N GLN A 100 -7.14 2.41 -6.17
CA GLN A 100 -5.77 2.26 -6.68
C GLN A 100 -4.92 1.32 -5.82
N ASN A 101 -4.99 1.43 -4.50
CA ASN A 101 -4.27 0.53 -3.57
C ASN A 101 -4.76 -0.93 -3.69
N CYS A 102 -6.08 -1.16 -3.72
CA CYS A 102 -6.63 -2.50 -3.96
C CYS A 102 -6.27 -3.05 -5.34
N PHE A 103 -6.20 -2.18 -6.34
CA PHE A 103 -5.78 -2.54 -7.67
C PHE A 103 -4.31 -2.97 -7.70
N ASN A 104 -3.46 -2.42 -6.86
CA ASN A 104 -2.06 -2.80 -6.79
C ASN A 104 -1.79 -4.10 -5.99
N LYS A 105 -2.85 -4.74 -5.48
CA LYS A 105 -2.75 -6.03 -4.78
C LYS A 105 -2.38 -7.16 -5.76
N GLY A 106 -1.50 -8.07 -5.33
CA GLY A 106 -1.15 -9.28 -6.09
C GLY A 106 -2.33 -10.20 -6.39
N LEU A 107 -2.07 -11.26 -7.16
CA LEU A 107 -3.07 -12.28 -7.49
C LEU A 107 -3.60 -12.94 -6.21
N ILE A 108 -4.91 -13.17 -6.17
CA ILE A 108 -5.52 -13.98 -5.12
C ILE A 108 -5.18 -15.45 -5.34
N ASN A 109 -5.05 -16.23 -4.28
CA ASN A 109 -4.71 -17.67 -4.33
C ASN A 109 -5.73 -18.53 -5.09
N THR A 110 -6.96 -18.04 -5.29
CA THR A 110 -7.99 -18.71 -6.08
C THR A 110 -7.94 -18.36 -7.56
N ASN A 111 -7.01 -17.49 -7.99
CA ASN A 111 -6.79 -17.19 -9.39
C ASN A 111 -6.07 -18.38 -10.06
N THR A 112 -6.77 -19.05 -10.96
CA THR A 112 -6.28 -20.24 -11.67
C THR A 112 -5.71 -19.93 -13.05
N SER A 113 -5.92 -18.72 -13.56
CA SER A 113 -5.40 -18.29 -14.87
C SER A 113 -3.96 -17.80 -14.81
N GLY A 114 -3.47 -17.43 -13.62
CA GLY A 114 -2.21 -16.70 -13.47
C GLY A 114 -2.31 -15.22 -13.88
N VAL A 115 -3.48 -14.78 -14.33
CA VAL A 115 -3.69 -13.45 -14.93
C VAL A 115 -4.80 -12.71 -14.21
N LYS A 116 -4.53 -11.46 -13.79
CA LYS A 116 -5.47 -10.66 -13.02
C LYS A 116 -6.68 -10.29 -13.87
N GLY A 117 -7.88 -10.51 -13.33
CA GLY A 117 -9.13 -10.19 -14.03
C GLY A 117 -9.52 -11.18 -15.12
N VAL A 118 -8.73 -12.23 -15.36
CA VAL A 118 -9.01 -13.26 -16.34
C VAL A 118 -9.36 -14.56 -15.63
N TYR A 119 -10.42 -15.24 -16.05
CA TYR A 119 -10.78 -16.55 -15.51
C TYR A 119 -11.44 -17.46 -16.54
N TRP A 120 -11.33 -18.76 -16.36
CA TRP A 120 -11.91 -19.75 -17.26
C TRP A 120 -13.42 -19.93 -17.03
N HIS A 121 -14.23 -19.66 -18.04
CA HIS A 121 -15.67 -19.87 -17.98
C HIS A 121 -16.06 -21.25 -18.51
N LYS A 122 -16.23 -22.21 -17.59
CA LYS A 122 -16.43 -23.64 -17.89
C LYS A 122 -17.55 -23.93 -18.90
N LYS A 123 -18.69 -23.23 -18.81
CA LYS A 123 -19.84 -23.47 -19.71
C LYS A 123 -19.55 -23.05 -21.14
N ASN A 124 -18.89 -21.91 -21.32
CA ASN A 124 -18.59 -21.37 -22.65
C ASN A 124 -17.26 -21.88 -23.20
N LYS A 125 -16.44 -22.53 -22.36
CA LYS A 125 -15.07 -22.98 -22.68
C LYS A 125 -14.22 -21.83 -23.25
N LYS A 126 -14.32 -20.66 -22.63
CA LYS A 126 -13.64 -19.43 -23.03
C LYS A 126 -13.08 -18.71 -21.80
N TRP A 127 -12.02 -17.95 -22.01
CA TRP A 127 -11.45 -17.03 -21.05
C TRP A 127 -12.27 -15.76 -20.97
N THR A 128 -12.77 -15.45 -19.79
CA THR A 128 -13.56 -14.25 -19.56
C THR A 128 -12.72 -13.17 -18.89
N VAL A 129 -12.83 -11.93 -19.38
CA VAL A 129 -12.08 -10.79 -18.88
C VAL A 129 -12.99 -9.80 -18.18
N TYR A 130 -12.63 -9.48 -16.94
CA TYR A 130 -13.21 -8.40 -16.14
C TYR A 130 -12.11 -7.52 -15.57
N VAL A 131 -12.33 -6.21 -15.58
CA VAL A 131 -11.47 -5.24 -14.90
C VAL A 131 -12.32 -4.44 -13.92
N GLN A 132 -11.86 -4.34 -12.68
CA GLN A 132 -12.45 -3.43 -11.70
C GLN A 132 -12.05 -2.01 -12.08
N ILE A 133 -13.00 -1.10 -12.24
CA ILE A 133 -12.78 0.32 -12.52
C ILE A 133 -13.71 1.09 -11.58
N ASN A 134 -13.17 1.99 -10.76
CA ASN A 134 -13.96 2.78 -9.80
C ASN A 134 -14.91 1.93 -8.92
N GLN A 135 -14.41 0.81 -8.40
CA GLN A 135 -15.18 -0.16 -7.58
C GLN A 135 -16.29 -0.92 -8.33
N LYS A 136 -16.38 -0.78 -9.65
CA LYS A 136 -17.33 -1.51 -10.49
C LYS A 136 -16.61 -2.54 -11.34
N SER A 137 -17.15 -3.75 -11.40
CA SER A 137 -16.68 -4.79 -12.32
C SER A 137 -17.13 -4.45 -13.75
N THR A 138 -16.17 -4.20 -14.64
CA THR A 138 -16.42 -3.96 -16.06
C THR A 138 -16.08 -5.21 -16.85
N TYR A 139 -17.05 -5.74 -17.59
CA TYR A 139 -16.87 -6.86 -18.51
C TYR A 139 -16.22 -6.37 -19.81
N LEU A 140 -15.15 -7.04 -20.24
CA LEU A 140 -14.43 -6.66 -21.47
C LEU A 140 -14.62 -7.67 -22.61
N GLY A 141 -14.99 -8.91 -22.31
CA GLY A 141 -15.24 -9.92 -23.34
C GLY A 141 -14.97 -11.35 -22.88
N ILE A 142 -15.18 -12.27 -23.83
CA ILE A 142 -14.74 -13.67 -23.74
C ILE A 142 -13.88 -14.02 -24.96
N TYR A 143 -12.81 -14.76 -24.74
CA TYR A 143 -11.81 -15.10 -25.74
C TYR A 143 -11.46 -16.58 -25.66
N GLU A 144 -11.04 -17.18 -26.77
CA GLU A 144 -10.61 -18.59 -26.80
C GLU A 144 -9.17 -18.75 -26.34
N ASP A 145 -8.36 -17.75 -26.61
CA ASP A 145 -6.94 -17.71 -26.29
C ASP A 145 -6.66 -16.96 -24.97
N LEU A 146 -5.77 -17.52 -24.15
CA LEU A 146 -5.40 -16.93 -22.85
C LEU A 146 -4.53 -15.69 -23.02
N GLU A 147 -3.60 -15.71 -23.98
CA GLU A 147 -2.68 -14.59 -24.22
C GLU A 147 -3.44 -13.35 -24.69
N LEU A 148 -4.44 -13.52 -25.55
CA LEU A 148 -5.33 -12.45 -25.97
C LEU A 148 -6.16 -11.90 -24.80
N ALA A 149 -6.70 -12.77 -23.94
CA ALA A 149 -7.43 -12.36 -22.75
C ALA A 149 -6.52 -11.59 -21.77
N GLU A 150 -5.26 -12.00 -21.64
CA GLU A 150 -4.24 -11.32 -20.85
C GLU A 150 -3.91 -9.94 -21.43
N LEU A 151 -3.66 -9.85 -22.74
CA LEU A 151 -3.38 -8.59 -23.42
C LEU A 151 -4.50 -7.58 -23.19
N ILE A 152 -5.75 -7.98 -23.42
CA ILE A 152 -6.93 -7.12 -23.19
C ILE A 152 -7.04 -6.70 -21.72
N SER A 153 -6.79 -7.61 -20.79
CA SER A 153 -6.76 -7.27 -19.36
C SER A 153 -5.67 -6.25 -19.06
N CYS A 154 -4.44 -6.47 -19.54
CA CYS A 154 -3.29 -5.58 -19.36
C CYS A 154 -3.55 -4.19 -19.94
N GLU A 155 -4.06 -4.09 -21.16
CA GLU A 155 -4.36 -2.81 -21.82
C GLU A 155 -5.46 -2.02 -21.11
N ALA A 156 -6.56 -2.67 -20.74
CA ALA A 156 -7.62 -2.00 -20.00
C ALA A 156 -7.13 -1.53 -18.62
N ARG A 157 -6.29 -2.34 -17.96
CA ARG A 157 -5.62 -1.96 -16.73
C ARG A 157 -4.71 -0.75 -16.93
N ALA A 158 -3.83 -0.77 -17.94
CA ALA A 158 -2.94 0.34 -18.33
C ALA A 158 -3.72 1.64 -18.54
N LYS A 159 -4.81 1.56 -19.30
CA LYS A 159 -5.64 2.71 -19.62
C LYS A 159 -6.30 3.34 -18.40
N HIS A 160 -6.72 2.53 -17.42
CA HIS A 160 -7.50 3.02 -16.28
C HIS A 160 -6.68 3.31 -15.02
N TYR A 161 -5.55 2.62 -14.85
CA TYR A 161 -4.75 2.70 -13.63
C TYR A 161 -3.33 3.22 -13.86
N GLY A 162 -2.87 3.36 -15.11
CA GLY A 162 -1.58 3.98 -15.45
C GLY A 162 -0.43 3.38 -14.63
N ASP A 163 0.29 4.23 -13.91
CA ASP A 163 1.45 3.85 -13.09
C ASP A 163 1.11 2.93 -11.89
N PHE A 164 -0.16 2.66 -11.60
CA PHE A 164 -0.60 1.80 -10.50
C PHE A 164 -0.58 0.29 -10.82
N ILE A 165 0.11 -0.13 -11.89
CA ILE A 165 0.17 -1.52 -12.39
C ILE A 165 1.45 -2.23 -11.97
#